data_AF-A0A5B8PA11-F1
#
_entry.id   AF-A0A5B8PA11-F1
#
_cell.length_a   1.000
_cell.length_b   1.000
_cell.length_c   1.000
_cell.angle_alpha   90.00
_cell.angle_beta   90.00
_cell.angle_gamma   90.00
#
_symmetry.space_group_name_H-M   'P 1'
#
loop_
_entity.id
_entity.type
_entity.pdbx_description
1 polymer ?
#
loop_
_entity_poly.entity_id
_entity_poly.type
_entity_poly.pdbx_seq_one_letter_code
_entity_poly.pdbx_strand_id
1 'polypeptide(L)'
;MSKPKKWTLVSLIVIVLAVIAGIGYGVGHKDTAEALQSQQWTLTSQEESNTVNFKKDNTMILGKEPMTENFKYSIKKQGNVEYLKLTHHEDLGSDGKYYFKIKKTDSGYSLTLDKGKTNQPAKNAMYGMTDKNNLVSK
;
A
#
# COMPACT_ATOMS: atom_id res chain seq x y z
N MET A 1 -49.57 -29.44 -19.51
CA MET A 1 -49.94 -28.09 -19.02
C MET A 1 -48.82 -27.62 -18.08
N SER A 2 -47.81 -26.89 -18.57
CA SER A 2 -47.72 -25.42 -18.66
C SER A 2 -47.03 -24.76 -17.45
N LYS A 3 -45.71 -24.55 -17.62
CA LYS A 3 -44.85 -23.45 -17.11
C LYS A 3 -44.35 -23.43 -15.65
N PRO A 4 -43.12 -22.88 -15.43
CA PRO A 4 -42.31 -23.08 -14.23
C PRO A 4 -42.36 -21.89 -13.26
N LYS A 5 -42.24 -22.14 -11.95
CA LYS A 5 -42.08 -21.08 -10.95
C LYS A 5 -40.59 -20.87 -10.66
N LYS A 6 -40.16 -19.65 -10.96
CA LYS A 6 -38.83 -19.09 -10.71
C LYS A 6 -38.56 -18.93 -9.19
N TRP A 7 -37.27 -18.82 -8.87
CA TRP A 7 -36.63 -18.38 -7.61
C TRP A 7 -36.37 -19.47 -6.58
N THR A 8 -35.09 -19.81 -6.39
CA THR A 8 -34.35 -19.57 -5.13
C THR A 8 -32.85 -19.69 -5.45
N LEU A 9 -32.29 -18.68 -6.12
CA LEU A 9 -30.85 -18.55 -6.34
C LEU A 9 -30.24 -17.68 -5.22
N VAL A 10 -30.45 -18.08 -3.96
CA VAL A 10 -29.96 -17.35 -2.77
C VAL A 10 -29.08 -18.27 -1.91
N SER A 11 -28.21 -19.05 -2.54
CA SER A 11 -27.34 -20.00 -1.83
C SER A 11 -25.84 -19.80 -2.07
N LEU A 12 -25.42 -18.72 -2.74
CA LEU A 12 -24.00 -18.55 -3.13
C LEU A 12 -23.27 -17.32 -2.57
N ILE A 13 -23.90 -16.51 -1.72
CA ILE A 13 -23.30 -15.23 -1.26
C ILE A 13 -22.82 -15.27 0.21
N VAL A 14 -23.18 -16.29 1.00
CA VAL A 14 -22.91 -16.28 2.45
C VAL A 14 -21.58 -16.94 2.85
N ILE A 15 -20.87 -17.62 1.93
CA ILE A 15 -19.63 -18.34 2.27
C ILE A 15 -18.37 -17.44 2.22
N VAL A 16 -18.44 -16.24 1.64
CA VAL A 16 -17.25 -15.36 1.51
C VAL A 16 -17.00 -14.46 2.74
N LEU A 17 -17.90 -14.45 3.73
CA LEU A 17 -17.74 -13.62 4.95
C LEU A 17 -17.11 -14.34 6.15
N ALA A 18 -16.85 -15.65 6.07
CA ALA A 18 -16.35 -16.44 7.21
C ALA A 18 -14.83 -16.74 7.19
N VAL A 19 -14.09 -16.40 6.13
CA VAL A 19 -12.64 -16.69 6.04
C VAL A 19 -11.76 -15.51 6.52
N ILE A 20 -12.33 -14.34 6.83
CA ILE A 20 -11.54 -13.19 7.30
C ILE A 20 -11.20 -13.28 8.81
N ALA A 21 -11.83 -14.19 9.56
CA ALA A 21 -11.60 -14.32 11.00
C ALA A 21 -10.53 -15.35 11.41
N GLY A 22 -9.86 -16.01 10.46
CA GLY A 22 -9.16 -17.28 10.72
C GLY A 22 -7.77 -17.47 10.13
N ILE A 23 -6.96 -16.42 9.92
CA ILE A 23 -5.55 -16.59 9.54
C ILE A 23 -4.65 -15.69 10.39
N GLY A 24 -3.91 -16.29 11.34
CA GLY A 24 -2.54 -15.85 11.60
C GLY A 24 -2.18 -15.29 12.98
N TYR A 25 -2.77 -15.74 14.09
CA TYR A 25 -2.04 -15.68 15.36
C TYR A 25 -0.86 -16.67 15.29
N GLY A 26 0.33 -16.15 14.95
CA GLY A 26 1.62 -16.77 15.30
C GLY A 26 2.26 -17.74 14.30
N VAL A 27 2.49 -17.35 13.04
CA VAL A 27 3.54 -17.99 12.21
C VAL A 27 4.16 -16.97 11.23
N GLY A 28 5.35 -16.46 11.55
CA GLY A 28 6.31 -15.96 10.55
C GLY A 28 6.04 -14.62 9.85
N HIS A 29 5.34 -13.65 10.47
CA HIS A 29 5.25 -12.31 9.90
C HIS A 29 6.62 -11.62 9.96
N LYS A 30 7.38 -11.67 8.85
CA LYS A 30 8.35 -10.61 8.55
C LYS A 30 7.64 -9.28 8.79
N ASP A 31 8.30 -8.39 9.53
CA ASP A 31 7.82 -7.02 9.67
C ASP A 31 7.50 -6.48 8.27
N THR A 32 6.41 -5.74 8.08
CA THR A 32 6.10 -5.14 6.76
C THR A 32 7.31 -4.39 6.23
N ALA A 33 8.12 -3.76 7.10
CA ALA A 33 9.41 -3.18 6.72
C ALA A 33 10.40 -4.22 6.15
N GLU A 34 10.60 -5.36 6.81
CA GLU A 34 11.46 -6.44 6.32
C GLU A 34 10.96 -7.02 4.98
N ALA A 35 9.65 -7.17 4.82
CA ALA A 35 9.07 -7.63 3.56
C ALA A 35 9.33 -6.62 2.44
N LEU A 36 9.10 -5.33 2.71
CA LEU A 36 9.38 -4.25 1.76
C LEU A 36 10.86 -4.20 1.37
N GLN A 37 11.78 -4.40 2.32
CA GLN A 37 13.24 -4.38 2.10
C GLN A 37 13.79 -5.62 1.39
N SER A 38 13.04 -6.72 1.39
CA SER A 38 13.54 -8.00 0.88
C SER A 38 13.61 -8.09 -0.64
N GLN A 39 12.94 -7.18 -1.36
CA GLN A 39 12.85 -7.21 -2.82
C GLN A 39 12.59 -5.82 -3.41
N GLN A 40 12.73 -5.72 -4.73
CA GLN A 40 12.29 -4.57 -5.51
C GLN A 40 10.79 -4.68 -5.77
N TRP A 41 10.10 -3.54 -5.79
CA TRP A 41 8.68 -3.44 -6.05
C TRP A 41 8.39 -2.57 -7.26
N THR A 42 7.22 -2.77 -7.85
CA THR A 42 6.63 -1.85 -8.82
C THR A 42 5.48 -1.11 -8.15
N LEU A 43 5.62 0.21 -7.99
CA LEU A 43 4.56 1.10 -7.56
C LEU A 43 3.68 1.43 -8.77
N THR A 44 2.45 0.94 -8.76
CA THR A 44 1.45 1.21 -9.79
C THR A 44 0.40 2.17 -9.24
N SER A 45 0.15 3.24 -9.98
CA SER A 45 -0.98 4.15 -9.80
C SER A 45 -1.93 4.03 -11.00
N GLN A 46 -3.01 4.82 -11.03
CA GLN A 46 -3.92 4.83 -12.19
C GLN A 46 -3.25 5.35 -13.47
N GLU A 47 -2.22 6.18 -13.33
CA GLU A 47 -1.63 6.95 -14.43
C GLU A 47 -0.19 6.49 -14.73
N GLU A 48 0.51 5.93 -13.74
CA GLU A 48 1.94 5.66 -13.84
C GLU A 48 2.35 4.34 -13.18
N SER A 49 3.49 3.81 -13.62
CA SER A 49 4.14 2.65 -13.03
C SER A 49 5.62 2.95 -12.84
N ASN A 50 6.05 2.96 -11.59
CA ASN A 50 7.41 3.32 -11.20
C ASN A 50 8.07 2.19 -10.40
N THR A 51 9.38 2.04 -10.54
CA THR A 51 10.14 1.13 -9.68
C THR A 51 10.29 1.73 -8.30
N VAL A 52 10.19 0.92 -7.24
CA VAL A 52 10.45 1.38 -5.88
C VAL A 52 11.29 0.36 -5.10
N ASN A 53 12.26 0.87 -4.35
CA ASN A 53 13.18 0.06 -3.56
C ASN A 53 13.23 0.58 -2.13
N PHE A 54 13.03 -0.31 -1.15
CA PHE A 54 13.12 0.01 0.27
C PHE A 54 14.47 -0.50 0.80
N LYS A 55 15.25 0.41 1.37
CA LYS A 55 16.56 0.12 1.93
C LYS A 55 16.47 -0.08 3.45
N LYS A 56 17.49 -0.75 4.00
CA LYS A 56 17.58 -1.06 5.44
C LYS A 56 17.84 0.15 6.33
N ASP A 57 18.37 1.22 5.75
CA ASP A 57 18.60 2.53 6.40
C ASP A 57 17.33 3.40 6.46
N ASN A 58 16.16 2.83 6.13
CA ASN A 58 14.88 3.52 6.01
C ASN A 58 14.77 4.51 4.86
N THR A 59 15.56 4.32 3.80
CA THR A 59 15.43 5.06 2.54
C THR A 59 14.52 4.32 1.55
N MET A 60 13.55 5.03 0.95
CA MET A 60 12.74 4.57 -0.16
C MET A 60 13.15 5.33 -1.41
N ILE A 61 13.58 4.60 -2.44
CA ILE A 61 13.98 5.16 -3.74
C ILE A 61 12.85 4.89 -4.72
N LEU A 62 12.27 5.94 -5.29
CA LEU A 62 11.20 5.89 -6.29
C LEU A 62 11.76 6.28 -7.67
N GLY A 63 11.46 5.50 -8.70
CA GLY A 63 11.90 5.73 -10.07
C GLY A 63 13.08 4.86 -10.49
N LYS A 64 13.71 5.22 -11.62
CA LYS A 64 14.93 4.59 -12.14
C LYS A 64 15.95 5.66 -12.49
N GLU A 65 17.23 5.36 -12.29
CA GLU A 65 18.31 6.28 -12.66
C GLU A 65 18.19 6.72 -14.14
N PRO A 66 18.49 7.99 -14.45
CA PRO A 66 18.99 9.05 -13.54
C PRO A 66 17.89 9.82 -12.79
N MET A 67 16.61 9.51 -13.00
CA MET A 67 15.47 10.23 -12.41
C MET A 67 14.88 9.45 -11.23
N THR A 68 15.51 9.58 -10.07
CA THR A 68 15.05 8.95 -8.82
C THR A 68 14.73 9.99 -7.75
N GLU A 69 13.64 9.76 -7.03
CA GLU A 69 13.24 10.52 -5.85
C GLU A 69 13.49 9.70 -4.57
N ASN A 70 14.14 10.31 -3.58
CA ASN A 70 14.49 9.65 -2.32
C ASN A 70 13.63 10.16 -1.17
N PHE A 71 13.02 9.22 -0.44
CA PHE A 71 12.21 9.48 0.74
C PHE A 71 12.77 8.74 1.93
N LYS A 72 12.72 9.34 3.12
CA LYS A 72 12.76 8.57 4.36
C LYS A 72 11.40 7.92 4.57
N TYR A 73 11.38 6.64 4.92
CA TYR A 73 10.13 5.93 5.22
C TYR A 73 10.09 5.36 6.64
N SER A 74 8.89 5.10 7.14
CA SER A 74 8.70 4.32 8.37
C SER A 74 7.37 3.59 8.32
N ILE A 75 7.34 2.36 8.86
CA ILE A 75 6.12 1.61 9.09
C ILE A 75 5.66 1.83 10.54
N LYS A 76 4.40 2.20 10.75
CA LYS A 76 3.82 2.41 12.08
C LYS A 76 2.44 1.77 12.18
N LYS A 77 2.24 0.96 13.22
CA LYS A 77 0.92 0.40 13.54
C LYS A 77 0.18 1.31 14.52
N GLN A 78 -1.07 1.63 14.21
CA GLN A 78 -1.98 2.41 15.04
C GLN A 78 -3.31 1.67 15.13
N GLY A 79 -3.51 0.95 16.23
CA GLY A 79 -4.63 0.02 16.38
C GLY A 79 -4.58 -1.08 15.32
N ASN A 80 -5.67 -1.22 14.56
CA ASN A 80 -5.81 -2.22 13.49
C ASN A 80 -5.32 -1.72 12.12
N VAL A 81 -4.74 -0.52 12.05
CA VAL A 81 -4.27 0.07 10.79
C VAL A 81 -2.75 0.20 10.83
N GLU A 82 -2.08 -0.25 9.78
CA GLU A 82 -0.67 -0.02 9.56
C GLU A 82 -0.47 1.09 8.53
N TYR A 83 0.53 1.93 8.79
CA TYR A 83 0.83 3.12 8.01
C TYR A 83 2.26 3.10 7.49
N LEU A 84 2.42 3.31 6.19
CA LEU A 84 3.65 3.76 5.56
C LEU A 84 3.68 5.28 5.57
N LYS A 85 4.60 5.86 6.35
CA LYS A 85 4.88 7.30 6.34
C LYS A 85 6.08 7.55 5.43
N LEU A 86 5.96 8.52 4.53
CA LEU A 86 7.07 9.01 3.70
C LEU A 86 7.34 10.48 4.00
N THR A 87 8.62 10.85 4.08
CA THR A 87 9.07 12.24 4.13
C THR A 87 10.19 12.43 3.12
N HIS A 88 10.29 13.60 2.49
CA HIS A 88 11.45 13.86 1.63
C HIS A 88 12.75 13.71 2.42
N HIS A 89 13.77 13.18 1.76
CA HIS A 89 15.11 13.24 2.32
C HIS A 89 15.52 14.72 2.48
N GLU A 90 16.25 15.03 3.55
CA GLU A 90 16.48 16.39 4.06
C GLU A 90 17.08 17.36 3.03
N ASP A 91 17.66 16.84 1.95
CA ASP A 91 18.37 17.58 0.91
C ASP A 91 17.47 18.37 -0.04
N LEU A 92 16.15 18.11 -0.06
CA LEU A 92 15.20 18.71 -1.01
C LEU A 92 14.32 19.82 -0.40
N GLY A 93 14.52 20.19 0.87
CA GLY A 93 13.83 21.32 1.51
C GLY A 93 12.29 21.19 1.62
N SER A 94 11.75 19.99 1.37
CA SER A 94 10.30 19.74 1.39
C SER A 94 9.88 19.15 2.74
N ASP A 95 9.00 19.87 3.44
CA ASP A 95 8.34 19.39 4.65
C ASP A 95 7.23 18.36 4.36
N GLY A 96 7.11 17.86 3.13
CA GLY A 96 6.08 16.91 2.72
C GLY A 96 6.08 15.64 3.58
N LYS A 97 4.95 15.35 4.23
CA LYS A 97 4.71 14.14 5.02
C LYS A 97 3.51 13.41 4.44
N TYR A 98 3.76 12.31 3.74
CA TYR A 98 2.72 11.43 3.21
C TYR A 98 2.42 10.32 4.21
N TYR A 99 1.14 10.00 4.37
CA TYR A 99 0.69 8.86 5.14
C TYR A 99 -0.16 7.95 4.25
N PHE A 100 0.30 6.73 4.04
CA PHE A 100 -0.44 5.69 3.34
C PHE A 100 -0.84 4.61 4.32
N LYS A 101 -2.12 4.24 4.33
CA LYS A 101 -2.54 2.97 4.92
C LYS A 101 -2.00 1.85 4.05
N ILE A 102 -1.21 0.95 4.65
CA ILE A 102 -0.64 -0.20 3.95
C ILE A 102 -1.41 -1.45 4.34
N LYS A 103 -1.80 -2.25 3.35
CA LYS A 103 -2.50 -3.52 3.53
C LYS A 103 -1.92 -4.57 2.61
N LYS A 104 -1.60 -5.75 3.15
CA LYS A 104 -1.16 -6.89 2.34
C LYS A 104 -2.27 -7.35 1.40
N THR A 105 -1.89 -7.70 0.18
CA THR A 105 -2.74 -8.30 -0.86
C THR A 105 -2.09 -9.57 -1.38
N ASP A 106 -2.78 -10.31 -2.25
CA ASP A 106 -2.23 -11.52 -2.86
C ASP A 106 -1.00 -11.24 -3.75
N SER A 107 -0.91 -10.02 -4.31
CA SER A 107 0.16 -9.60 -5.23
C SER A 107 1.19 -8.66 -4.60
N GLY A 108 1.09 -8.37 -3.29
CA GLY A 108 1.98 -7.45 -2.59
C GLY A 108 1.27 -6.60 -1.55
N TYR A 109 1.21 -5.29 -1.77
CA TYR A 109 0.58 -4.34 -0.86
C TYR A 109 -0.27 -3.28 -1.57
N SER A 110 -1.42 -2.97 -1.01
CA SER A 110 -2.22 -1.80 -1.37
C SER A 110 -1.87 -0.62 -0.46
N LEU A 111 -1.69 0.54 -1.07
CA LEU A 111 -1.41 1.82 -0.42
C LEU A 111 -2.57 2.78 -0.67
N THR A 112 -3.22 3.25 0.40
CA THR A 112 -4.28 4.26 0.31
C THR A 112 -3.88 5.52 1.06
N LEU A 113 -3.89 6.67 0.39
CA LEU A 113 -3.51 7.95 0.99
C LEU A 113 -4.49 8.35 2.11
N ASP A 114 -3.97 8.65 3.29
CA ASP A 114 -4.74 9.20 4.41
C ASP A 114 -4.68 10.74 4.36
N LYS A 115 -5.62 11.35 3.63
CA LYS A 115 -5.70 12.81 3.45
C LYS A 115 -5.80 13.59 4.77
N GLY A 116 -6.29 12.96 5.84
CA GLY A 116 -6.39 13.58 7.16
C GLY A 116 -5.03 13.70 7.86
N LYS A 117 -4.10 12.77 7.60
CA LYS A 117 -2.76 12.75 8.20
C LYS A 117 -1.67 13.34 7.30
N THR A 118 -1.85 13.28 5.99
CA THR A 118 -0.96 13.91 5.01
C THR A 118 -1.02 15.43 5.13
N ASN A 119 0.14 16.09 5.19
CA ASN A 119 0.21 17.55 5.37
C ASN A 119 0.03 18.32 4.05
N GLN A 120 -0.19 19.63 4.15
CA GLN A 120 -0.49 20.47 2.97
C GLN A 120 0.64 20.49 1.92
N PRO A 121 1.93 20.59 2.28
CA PRO A 121 3.01 20.49 1.30
C PRO A 121 2.97 19.20 0.46
N ALA A 122 2.74 18.06 1.10
CA ALA A 122 2.62 16.78 0.40
C ALA A 122 1.38 16.72 -0.51
N LYS A 123 0.26 17.31 -0.09
CA LYS A 123 -0.96 17.42 -0.92
C LYS A 123 -0.76 18.27 -2.17
N ASN A 124 0.10 19.28 -2.11
CA ASN A 124 0.35 20.18 -3.23
C ASN A 124 1.33 19.60 -4.24
N ALA A 125 2.27 18.74 -3.80
CA ALA A 125 3.33 18.23 -4.64
C ALA A 125 2.98 16.91 -5.37
N MET A 126 2.19 16.02 -4.73
CA MET A 126 1.72 14.72 -5.25
C MET A 126 2.62 14.10 -6.33
N TYR A 127 3.90 13.82 -6.02
CA TYR A 127 4.94 13.25 -6.90
C TYR A 127 4.56 11.89 -7.52
N GLY A 128 3.57 11.84 -8.42
CA GLY A 128 3.00 10.61 -9.01
C GLY A 128 2.25 9.71 -8.00
N MET A 129 2.21 10.06 -6.72
CA MET A 129 1.50 9.31 -5.68
C MET A 129 0.03 9.75 -5.62
N THR A 130 -0.84 8.89 -6.15
CA THR A 130 -2.28 9.14 -6.17
C THR A 130 -2.94 8.69 -4.86
N ASP A 131 -4.27 8.85 -4.76
CA ASP A 131 -5.04 8.39 -3.60
C ASP A 131 -4.96 6.87 -3.37
N LYS A 132 -4.69 6.09 -4.43
CA LYS A 132 -4.61 4.63 -4.40
C LYS A 132 -3.46 4.13 -5.26
N ASN A 133 -2.53 3.43 -4.64
CA ASN A 133 -1.39 2.84 -5.32
C ASN A 133 -1.23 1.37 -4.89
N ASN A 134 -0.54 0.56 -5.69
CA ASN A 134 -0.19 -0.81 -5.31
C ASN A 134 1.31 -1.04 -5.48
N LEU A 135 1.90 -1.72 -4.51
CA LEU A 135 3.23 -2.30 -4.59
C LEU A 135 3.07 -3.75 -5.04
N VAL A 136 3.54 -4.04 -6.25
CA VAL A 136 3.54 -5.40 -6.80
C VAL A 136 4.96 -5.93 -6.78
N SER A 137 5.15 -7.15 -6.26
CA SER A 137 6.46 -7.80 -6.26
C SER A 137 6.92 -8.03 -7.69
N LYS A 138 8.19 -7.74 -7.97
CA LYS A 138 8.79 -7.97 -9.29
C LYS A 138 9.33 -9.39 -9.42
#